data_AF-A0A1D6H6A7-F1
#
_entry.id   AF-A0A1D6H6A7-F1
#
_cell.length_a   1.000
_cell.length_b   1.000
_cell.length_c   1.000
_cell.angle_alpha   90.00
_cell.angle_beta   90.00
_cell.angle_gamma   90.00
#
_symmetry.space_group_name_H-M   'P 1'
#
loop_
_entity.id
_entity.type
_entity.pdbx_description
1 polymer ?
#
loop_
_entity_poly.entity_id
_entity_poly.type
_entity_poly.pdbx_seq_one_letter_code
_entity_poly.pdbx_strand_id
1 'polypeptide(L)' 'MAIRVLKSALNATDDGHASLQELSGNATLIFYGTEEAKEGKNAYMERRRPDFSKFPRKP' A
#
# COMPACT_ATOMS: atom_id res chain seq x y z
N MET A 1 -10.31 -10.52 3.12
CA MET A 1 -9.64 -9.20 3.18
C MET A 1 -10.64 -8.04 3.32
N ALA A 2 -11.78 -8.06 2.63
CA ALA A 2 -12.81 -7.00 2.72
C ALA A 2 -13.36 -6.73 4.14
N ILE A 3 -13.60 -7.77 4.95
CA ILE A 3 -14.19 -7.62 6.30
C ILE A 3 -13.27 -6.85 7.26
N ARG A 4 -11.94 -7.00 7.16
CA ARG A 4 -11.01 -6.26 8.03
C ARG A 4 -10.94 -4.78 7.68
N VAL A 5 -10.95 -4.45 6.39
CA VAL A 5 -10.92 -3.06 5.90
C VAL A 5 -12.20 -2.31 6.30
N LEU A 6 -13.36 -2.96 6.20
CA LEU A 6 -14.64 -2.38 6.65
C LEU A 6 -14.67 -2.10 8.15
N LYS A 7 -14.12 -2.99 8.98
CA LYS A 7 -14.06 -2.79 10.43
C LYS A 7 -13.14 -1.63 10.84
N SER A 8 -11.98 -1.51 10.18
CA SER A 8 -11.06 -0.39 10.42
C SER A 8 -11.62 0.95 9.94
N ALA A 9 -12.36 0.98 8.82
CA ALA A 9 -13.00 2.18 8.30
C ALA A 9 -14.12 2.71 9.23
N LEU A 10 -14.88 1.81 9.87
CA LEU A 10 -15.90 2.20 10.85
C LEU A 10 -15.26 2.78 12.13
N ASN A 11 -14.12 2.23 12.57
CA ASN A 11 -13.40 2.70 13.77
C ASN A 11 -12.55 3.97 13.55
N ALA A 12 -12.25 4.35 12.30
CA ALA A 12 -11.45 5.55 11.98
C ALA A 12 -12.18 6.88 12.23
N THR A 13 -13.44 6.84 12.65
CA THR A 13 -14.27 8.02 12.89
C THR A 13 -14.00 8.67 14.27
N ASP A 14 -13.40 7.95 15.23
CA ASP A 14 -13.25 8.42 16.62
C ASP A 14 -11.79 8.53 17.12
N ASP A 15 -10.80 7.87 16.50
CA ASP A 15 -9.41 7.77 17.03
C ASP A 15 -8.35 8.26 16.03
N GLY A 16 -8.15 9.59 15.97
CA GLY A 16 -7.16 10.35 15.18
C GLY A 16 -5.95 9.61 14.56
N HIS A 17 -4.73 9.79 15.10
CA HIS A 17 -3.49 9.34 14.44
C HIS A 17 -3.24 7.81 14.49
N ALA A 18 -3.85 7.10 15.45
CA ALA A 18 -3.62 5.66 15.64
C ALA A 18 -4.34 4.82 14.56
N SER A 19 -5.57 5.20 14.20
CA SER A 19 -6.33 4.54 13.12
C SER A 19 -5.68 4.75 11.75
N LEU A 20 -5.06 5.91 11.53
CA LEU A 20 -4.25 6.20 10.34
C LEU A 20 -3.03 5.30 10.23
N GLN A 21 -2.38 4.94 11.35
CA GLN A 21 -1.23 4.03 11.34
C GLN A 21 -1.65 2.59 11.01
N GLU A 22 -2.76 2.09 11.59
CA GLU A 22 -3.30 0.77 11.22
C GLU A 22 -3.75 0.73 9.75
N LEU A 23 -4.44 1.77 9.28
CA LEU A 23 -4.89 1.86 7.89
C LEU A 23 -3.70 1.92 6.92
N SER A 24 -2.69 2.73 7.23
CA SER A 24 -1.47 2.84 6.44
C SER A 24 -0.66 1.54 6.42
N GLY A 25 -0.61 0.82 7.54
CA GLY A 25 0.01 -0.50 7.63
C GLY A 25 -0.69 -1.52 6.73
N ASN A 26 -2.01 -1.56 6.75
CA ASN A 26 -2.81 -2.43 5.88
C ASN A 26 -2.66 -2.04 4.39
N ALA A 27 -2.60 -0.74 4.08
CA ALA A 27 -2.38 -0.26 2.72
C ALA A 27 -0.99 -0.65 2.18
N THR A 28 0.05 -0.55 3.02
CA THR A 28 1.42 -0.97 2.66
C THR A 28 1.49 -2.47 2.37
N LEU A 29 0.77 -3.28 3.16
CA LEU A 29 0.70 -4.72 2.95
C LEU A 29 0.02 -5.07 1.62
N ILE A 30 -1.05 -4.37 1.25
CA ILE A 30 -1.71 -4.55 -0.05
C ILE A 30 -0.78 -4.11 -1.18
N PHE A 31 -0.08 -2.98 -1.01
CA PHE A 31 0.86 -2.47 -2.01
C PHE A 31 1.99 -3.48 -2.29
N TYR A 32 2.57 -4.12 -1.27
CA TYR A 32 3.59 -5.16 -1.46
C TYR A 32 3.12 -6.39 -2.26
N GLY A 33 1.80 -6.60 -2.37
CA GLY A 33 1.23 -7.64 -3.24
C GLY A 33 1.14 -7.26 -4.72
N THR A 34 1.39 -6.00 -5.07
CA THR A 34 1.26 -5.49 -6.45
C THR A 34 2.55 -5.67 -7.26
N GLU A 35 2.40 -5.75 -8.58
CA GLU A 35 3.53 -5.79 -9.51
C GLU A 35 4.36 -4.48 -9.47
N GLU A 36 3.72 -3.35 -9.15
CA GLU A 36 4.40 -2.06 -8.98
C GLU A 36 5.38 -2.08 -7.80
N ALA A 37 4.98 -2.64 -6.66
CA ALA A 37 5.88 -2.80 -5.51
C ALA A 37 7.02 -3.79 -5.78
N LYS A 38 6.74 -4.86 -6.53
CA LYS A 38 7.78 -5.83 -6.94
C LYS A 38 8.82 -5.19 -7.85
N GLU A 39 8.42 -4.34 -8.78
CA GLU A 39 9.34 -3.59 -9.65
C GLU A 39 10.29 -2.70 -8.84
N GLY A 40 9.78 -1.97 -7.84
CA GLY A 40 10.62 -1.17 -6.93
C GLY A 40 11.63 -2.03 -6.14
N LYS A 41 11.18 -3.17 -5.60
CA LYS A 41 12.05 -4.12 -4.88
C LYS A 41 13.13 -4.72 -5.77
N ASN A 42 12.76 -5.18 -6.96
CA ASN A 42 13.67 -5.82 -7.91
C ASN A 42 14.71 -4.82 -8.41
N ALA A 43 14.28 -3.60 -8.74
CA ALA A 43 15.20 -2.54 -9.16
C ALA A 43 16.24 -2.20 -8.08
N TYR A 44 15.83 -2.19 -6.80
CA TYR A 44 16.75 -2.01 -5.68
C TYR A 44 17.76 -3.16 -5.56
N MET A 45 17.31 -4.42 -5.69
CA MET A 45 18.20 -5.59 -5.65
C MET A 45 19.19 -5.62 -6.82
N GLU A 46 18.72 -5.26 -8.01
CA GLU A 46 19.50 -5.22 -9.25
C GLU A 46 20.34 -3.92 -9.37
N ARG A 47 20.26 -3.01 -8.38
CA ARG A 47 20.93 -1.70 -8.35
C ARG A 47 20.68 -0.85 -9.62
N ARG A 48 19.50 -1.01 -10.22
CA ARG A 48 19.06 -0.22 -11.38
C ARG A 48 18.01 0.81 -10.94
N ARG A 49 17.75 1.77 -11.81
CA ARG A 49 16.60 2.67 -11.60
C ARG A 49 15.30 1.87 -11.79
N PRO A 50 14.30 2.02 -10.90
CA PRO A 50 13.00 1.40 -11.08
C PRO A 50 12.27 2.03 -12.26
N ASP A 51 11.58 1.20 -13.04
CA ASP A 51 10.79 1.64 -14.19
C ASP A 51 9.30 1.47 -13.92
N PHE A 52 8.67 2.56 -13.49
CA PHE A 52 7.23 2.60 -13.23
C PHE A 52 6.40 3.04 -14.44
N SER A 53 7.01 3.25 -15.62
CA SER A 53 6.29 3.72 -16.81
C SER A 53 5.19 2.74 -17.27
N LYS A 54 5.30 1.48 -16.88
CA LYS A 54 4.39 0.37 -17.19
C LYS A 54 3.12 0.39 -16.35
N PHE A 55 3.09 1.15 -15.25
CA PHE A 55 1.95 1.22 -14.34
C PHE A 55 1.15 2.51 -14.59
N PRO A 56 -0.10 2.42 -15.07
CA PRO A 56 -0.92 3.59 -15.34
C PRO A 56 -1.32 4.25 -14.01
N ARG A 57 -1.08 5.57 -13.91
CA ARG A 57 -1.55 6.36 -12.76
C ARG A 57 -3.07 6.42 -12.78
N LYS A 58 -3.69 5.85 -11.75
CA LYS A 58 -5.13 5.97 -11.53
C LYS A 58 -5.46 7.45 -11.22
N PRO A 59 -6.60 7.96 -11.71
CA PRO A 59 -7.02 9.35 -11.49
C PRO A 59 -7.29 9.66 -10.01
#